data_AF-A0A2H9LVR3-F1
#
_entry.id   AF-A0A2H9LVR3-F1
#
_cell.length_a   1.000
_cell.length_b   1.000
_cell.length_c   1.000
_cell.angle_alpha   90.00
_cell.angle_beta   90.00
_cell.angle_gamma   90.00
#
_symmetry.space_group_name_H-M   'P 1'
#
loop_
_entity.id
_entity.type
_entity.pdbx_description
1 polymer ?
#
loop_
_entity_poly.entity_id
_entity_poly.type
_entity_poly.pdbx_seq_one_letter_code
_entity_poly.pdbx_strand_id
1 'polypeptide(L)' 'LELDLKIVDFPAGALIVEEAGGKVTDTKGKPWSLETKDFLATNGILHDKLLKIINAK' A
#
# COMPACT_ATOMS: atom_id res chain seq x y z
N LEU A 1 14.26 10.24 7.61
CA LEU A 1 13.15 9.60 8.33
C LEU A 1 13.20 8.13 7.93
N GLU A 2 13.94 7.30 8.68
CA GLU A 2 13.85 5.86 8.50
C GLU A 2 12.53 5.43 9.13
N LEU A 3 11.58 5.04 8.28
CA LEU A 3 10.40 4.32 8.72
C LEU A 3 10.81 2.86 8.81
N ASP A 4 11.44 2.49 9.93
CA ASP A 4 11.65 1.11 10.36
C ASP A 4 10.29 0.47 10.71
N LEU A 5 9.43 0.34 9.69
CA LEU A 5 8.16 -0.36 9.81
C LEU A 5 8.47 -1.84 9.90
N LYS A 6 8.22 -2.41 11.08
CA LYS A 6 8.34 -3.85 11.28
C LYS A 6 7.22 -4.53 10.50
N ILE A 7 7.42 -5.80 10.14
CA ILE A 7 6.43 -6.62 9.42
C ILE A 7 5.05 -6.61 10.10
N VAL A 8 4.98 -6.40 11.42
CA VAL A 8 3.74 -6.28 12.19
C VAL A 8 3.01 -4.94 12.01
N ASP A 9 3.67 -3.88 11.56
CA ASP A 9 3.06 -2.56 11.35
C ASP A 9 2.29 -2.50 10.02
N PHE A 10 2.69 -3.31 9.03
CA PHE A 10 2.08 -3.29 7.70
C PHE A 10 0.61 -3.76 7.67
N PRO A 11 0.23 -4.88 8.32
CA PRO A 11 -1.15 -5.35 8.28
C PRO A 11 -2.11 -4.43 9.03
N ALA A 12 -1.67 -3.86 10.15
CA ALA A 12 -2.48 -2.93 10.93
C ALA A 12 -2.71 -1.62 10.16
N GLY A 13 -1.67 -1.07 9.53
CA GLY A 13 -1.79 0.13 8.70
C GLY A 13 -2.70 -0.08 7.49
N ALA A 14 -2.58 -1.24 6.83
CA ALA A 14 -3.42 -1.58 5.69
C ALA A 14 -4.90 -1.67 6.07
N LEU A 15 -5.23 -2.34 7.17
CA LEU A 15 -6.60 -2.44 7.67
C LEU A 15 -7.19 -1.06 7.99
N ILE A 16 -6.42 -0.19 8.67
CA ILE A 16 -6.87 1.19 8.98
C ILE A 16 -7.20 1.96 7.70
N VAL A 17 -6.36 1.84 6.67
CA VAL A 17 -6.58 2.52 5.39
C VAL A 17 -7.83 1.98 4.69
N GLU A 18 -8.03 0.66 4.68
CA GLU A 18 -9.21 0.04 4.08
C GLU A 18 -10.50 0.44 4.79
N GLU A 19 -10.53 0.44 6.14
CA GLU A 19 -11.67 0.89 6.94
C GLU A 19 -11.99 2.38 6.74
N ALA A 20 -10.96 3.20 6.44
CA ALA A 20 -11.14 4.61 6.08
C ALA A 20 -11.63 4.81 4.62
N GLY A 21 -11.90 3.73 3.87
CA GLY A 21 -12.32 3.77 2.46
C GLY A 21 -11.17 3.97 1.46
N GLY A 22 -9.92 3.80 1.91
CA GLY A 22 -8.74 3.80 1.07
C GLY A 22 -8.56 2.51 0.28
N LYS A 23 -7.49 2.45 -0.50
CA LYS A 23 -7.09 1.28 -1.29
C LYS A 23 -5.64 0.93 -1.00
N VAL A 24 -5.41 -0.35 -0.74
CA VAL A 24 -4.10 -0.94 -0.47
C VAL A 24 -3.82 -2.07 -1.47
N THR A 25 -2.64 -2.06 -2.08
CA THR A 25 -2.13 -3.12 -2.98
C THR A 25 -0.64 -3.30 -2.77
N ASP A 26 -0.01 -4.29 -3.40
CA ASP A 26 1.44 -4.27 -3.63
C ASP A 26 1.83 -3.13 -4.60
N THR A 27 3.13 -2.91 -4.81
CA THR A 27 3.63 -1.86 -5.75
C THR A 27 3.32 -2.18 -7.22
N LYS A 28 2.83 -3.37 -7.53
CA LYS A 28 2.42 -3.85 -8.86
C LYS A 28 0.90 -3.77 -9.05
N GLY A 29 0.15 -3.29 -8.06
CA GLY A 29 -1.30 -3.17 -8.09
C GLY A 29 -2.07 -4.46 -7.80
N LYS A 30 -1.41 -5.51 -7.30
CA LYS A 30 -2.07 -6.75 -6.88
C LYS A 30 -2.58 -6.64 -5.44
N PRO A 31 -3.60 -7.42 -5.05
CA PRO A 31 -4.03 -7.49 -3.66
C PRO A 31 -2.85 -7.75 -2.73
N TRP A 32 -2.75 -6.99 -1.65
CA TRP A 32 -1.72 -7.19 -0.63
C TRP A 32 -2.08 -8.39 0.25
N SER A 33 -1.06 -8.94 0.91
CA SER A 33 -1.16 -10.03 1.88
C SER A 33 -0.06 -9.89 2.93
N LEU A 34 -0.14 -10.70 3.99
CA LEU A 34 0.89 -10.76 5.04
C LEU A 34 2.28 -11.17 4.51
N GLU A 35 2.36 -11.76 3.31
CA GLU A 35 3.61 -12.16 2.67
C GLU A 35 4.19 -11.06 1.75
N THR A 36 3.44 -9.97 1.55
CA THR A 36 3.84 -8.91 0.64
C THR A 36 4.97 -8.09 1.27
N LYS A 37 6.04 -7.86 0.51
CA LYS A 37 7.24 -7.16 0.99
C LYS A 37 7.15 -5.64 0.88
N ASP A 38 6.17 -5.16 0.13
CA ASP A 38 5.89 -3.76 -0.11
C ASP A 38 4.37 -3.55 -0.21
N PHE A 39 3.90 -2.32 -0.06
CA PHE A 39 2.51 -1.99 -0.33
C PHE A 39 2.40 -0.51 -0.67
N LEU A 40 1.33 -0.19 -1.39
CA LEU A 40 0.92 1.14 -1.75
C LEU A 40 -0.46 1.38 -1.14
N ALA A 41 -0.51 2.26 -0.14
CA ALA A 41 -1.75 2.72 0.49
C ALA A 41 -2.12 4.12 -0.01
N THR A 42 -3.40 4.31 -0.38
CA THR A 42 -3.89 5.57 -0.98
C THR A 42 -5.35 5.82 -0.61
N ASN A 43 -5.90 6.99 -0.95
CA ASN A 43 -7.32 7.30 -0.86
C ASN A 43 -8.23 6.60 -1.90
N GLY A 44 -7.71 5.61 -2.63
CA GLY A 44 -8.43 4.91 -3.69
C GLY A 44 -8.46 5.66 -5.03
N ILE A 45 -8.83 6.94 -5.01
CA ILE A 45 -8.98 7.77 -6.22
C ILE A 45 -7.66 7.92 -6.97
N LEU A 46 -6.56 8.13 -6.25
CA LEU A 46 -5.24 8.37 -6.85
C LEU A 46 -4.44 7.09 -7.10
N HIS A 47 -4.99 5.93 -6.75
CA HIS A 47 -4.22 4.69 -6.65
C HIS A 47 -3.57 4.30 -7.98
N ASP A 48 -4.35 4.23 -9.05
CA ASP A 48 -3.85 3.81 -10.36
C ASP A 48 -2.90 4.85 -10.98
N LYS A 49 -3.06 6.13 -10.63
CA LYS A 49 -2.14 7.20 -11.04
C LYS A 49 -0.79 7.04 -10.35
N LEU A 50 -0.80 6.76 -9.04
CA LEU A 50 0.42 6.54 -8.27
C LEU A 50 1.13 5.27 -8.72
N LEU A 51 0.40 4.17 -8.97
CA LEU A 51 0.96 2.95 -9.56
C LEU A 51 1.71 3.24 -10.87
N LYS A 52 1.14 4.07 -11.75
CA LYS A 52 1.82 4.47 -12.99
C LYS A 52 3.08 5.29 -12.74
N ILE A 53 3.06 6.21 -11.76
CA ILE A 53 4.21 7.05 -11.44
C ILE A 53 5.36 6.21 -10.88
N ILE A 54 5.08 5.30 -9.94
CA ILE A 54 6.14 4.50 -9.31
C ILE A 54 6.68 3.39 -10.21
N ASN A 55 5.91 2.96 -11.21
CA ASN A 55 6.34 1.98 -12.21
C ASN A 55 6.81 2.64 -13.52
N ALA A 56 6.80 3.97 -13.62
CA ALA A 56 7.37 4.68 -14.76
C ALA A 56 8.90 4.50 -14.72
N LYS A 57 9.45 3.95 -15.80
CA LYS A 57 10.90 3.88 -16.01
C LYS A 57 11.48 5.25 -16.31
#